data_AF-A0A370AR01-F1
#
_entry.id   AF-A0A370AR01-F1
#
_cell.length_a   1.000
_cell.length_b   1.000
_cell.length_c   1.000
_cell.angle_alpha   90.00
_cell.angle_beta   90.00
_cell.angle_gamma   90.00
#
_symmetry.space_group_name_H-M   'P 1'
#
loop_
_entity.id
_entity.type
_entity.pdbx_description
1 polymer ?
#
loop_
_entity_poly.entity_id
_entity_poly.type
_entity_poly.pdbx_seq_one_letter_code
_entity_poly.pdbx_strand_id
1 'polypeptide(L)'
;MELLRSHGSPLVVRRHDRELLLVSDLALVTELADEQRFSKFVGPALENVREFVADGLFTAYNDEPNWAKAHDILMPAFSLGSMRTYHPVMRDVAHRLIGSWDRAAVSATPVDVADDMTRMTLDTIGLTGFGFDFGSFERDGT
;
A
#
# COMPACT_ATOMS: atom_id res chain seq x y z
N MET A 1 2.46 11.03 16.30
CA MET A 1 3.82 11.63 16.36
C MET A 1 4.04 12.51 17.58
N GLU A 2 3.07 13.30 18.04
CA GLU A 2 3.24 14.19 19.20
C GLU A 2 3.63 13.45 20.50
N LEU A 3 3.03 12.29 20.78
CA LEU A 3 3.37 11.47 21.96
C LEU A 3 4.84 11.02 21.97
N LEU A 4 5.35 10.50 20.85
CA LEU A 4 6.75 10.10 20.74
C LEU A 4 7.71 11.29 20.83
N ARG A 5 7.32 12.47 20.33
CA ARG A 5 8.12 13.70 20.46
C ARG A 5 8.19 14.21 21.90
N SER A 6 7.11 14.06 22.67
CA SER A 6 7.02 14.53 24.05
C SER A 6 7.60 13.54 25.07
N HIS A 7 7.55 12.23 24.80
CA HIS A 7 7.93 11.18 25.75
C HIS A 7 9.16 10.36 25.32
N GLY A 8 9.64 10.51 24.09
CA GLY A 8 10.76 9.75 23.55
C GLY A 8 10.38 8.34 23.07
N SER A 9 11.40 7.60 22.63
CA SER A 9 11.30 6.20 22.17
C SER A 9 12.20 5.32 23.03
N PRO A 10 11.76 4.11 23.42
CA PRO A 10 10.45 3.50 23.14
C PRO A 10 9.34 4.04 24.07
N LEU A 11 8.10 4.04 23.57
CA LEU A 11 6.92 4.47 24.33
C LEU A 11 5.86 3.36 24.35
N VAL A 12 5.44 2.95 25.55
CA VAL A 12 4.30 2.05 25.73
C VAL A 12 3.02 2.86 25.90
N VAL A 13 2.04 2.61 25.03
CA VAL A 13 0.71 3.21 25.10
C VAL A 13 -0.30 2.13 25.45
N ARG A 14 -0.95 2.27 26.60
CA ARG A 14 -2.03 1.39 27.03
C ARG A 14 -3.38 2.04 26.73
N ARG A 15 -4.24 1.35 25.98
CA ARG A 15 -5.63 1.75 25.74
C ARG A 15 -6.53 0.54 25.93
N HIS A 16 -7.41 0.63 26.93
CA HIS A 16 -8.26 -0.47 27.37
C HIS A 16 -7.45 -1.73 27.71
N ASP A 17 -7.73 -2.84 27.03
CA ASP A 17 -7.08 -4.14 27.15
C ASP A 17 -5.85 -4.30 26.23
N ARG A 18 -5.51 -3.28 25.45
CA ARG A 18 -4.39 -3.32 24.49
C ARG A 18 -3.21 -2.49 24.95
N GLU A 19 -2.03 -3.10 24.82
CA GLU A 19 -0.74 -2.44 24.99
C GLU A 19 -0.06 -2.34 23.62
N LEU A 20 0.34 -1.12 23.24
CA LEU A 20 1.07 -0.85 22.00
C LEU A 20 2.44 -0.28 22.32
N LEU A 21 3.48 -0.97 21.86
CA LEU A 21 4.85 -0.47 21.88
C LEU A 21 5.11 0.37 20.63
N LEU A 22 5.36 1.67 20.82
CA LEU A 22 5.74 2.59 19.77
C LEU A 22 7.25 2.80 19.79
N VAL A 23 7.91 2.56 18.66
CA VAL A 23 9.35 2.71 18.50
C VAL A 23 9.64 3.65 17.32
N SER A 24 10.51 4.63 17.55
CA SER A 24 10.97 5.58 16.51
C SER A 24 12.47 5.89 16.59
N ASP A 25 13.19 5.26 17.53
CA ASP A 25 14.65 5.31 17.60
C ASP A 25 15.26 4.37 16.56
N LEU A 26 16.30 4.84 15.85
CA LEU A 26 16.92 4.09 14.76
C LEU A 26 17.52 2.76 15.23
N ALA A 27 18.26 2.76 16.35
CA ALA A 27 18.91 1.55 16.83
C ALA A 27 17.87 0.49 17.23
N LEU A 28 16.80 0.91 17.89
CA LEU A 28 15.69 0.02 18.24
C LEU A 28 14.91 -0.48 17.02
N VAL A 29 14.67 0.36 16.00
CA VAL A 29 14.06 -0.09 14.74
C VAL A 29 14.94 -1.11 14.04
N THR A 30 16.26 -0.91 14.04
CA THR A 30 17.21 -1.89 13.49
C THR A 30 17.15 -3.22 14.24
N GLU A 31 17.04 -3.20 15.57
CA GLU A 31 16.86 -4.45 16.35
C GLU A 31 15.53 -5.16 16.02
N LEU A 32 14.43 -4.40 15.88
CA LEU A 32 13.11 -4.97 15.56
C LEU A 32 13.02 -5.53 14.13
N ALA A 33 13.92 -5.13 13.24
CA ALA A 33 14.01 -5.63 11.87
C ALA A 33 14.81 -6.94 11.76
N ASP A 34 15.36 -7.46 12.86
CA ASP A 34 16.03 -8.78 12.88
C ASP A 34 15.00 -9.91 12.81
N GLU A 35 14.88 -10.50 11.62
CA GLU A 35 13.93 -11.59 11.32
C GLU A 35 14.22 -12.90 12.06
N GLN A 36 15.41 -13.04 12.70
CA GLN A 36 15.69 -14.19 13.57
C GLN A 36 15.02 -14.05 14.95
N ARG A 37 14.68 -12.82 15.35
CA ARG A 37 14.10 -12.48 16.66
C ARG A 37 12.65 -12.04 16.56
N PHE A 38 12.28 -11.37 15.47
CA PHE A 38 10.98 -10.76 15.26
C PHE A 38 10.39 -11.17 13.92
N SER A 39 9.07 -11.12 13.81
CA SER A 39 8.36 -11.38 12.57
C SER A 39 7.18 -10.42 12.44
N LYS A 40 6.56 -10.39 11.25
CA LYS A 40 5.40 -9.55 10.99
C LYS A 40 4.27 -9.94 11.93
N PHE A 41 3.74 -8.95 12.65
CA PHE A 41 2.54 -9.11 13.45
C PHE A 41 1.30 -8.81 12.60
N VAL A 42 0.41 -9.79 12.45
CA VAL A 42 -0.92 -9.60 11.84
C VAL A 42 -1.86 -9.13 12.93
N GLY A 43 -1.92 -7.81 13.11
CA GLY A 43 -2.76 -7.20 14.14
C GLY A 43 -4.23 -7.06 13.73
N PRO A 44 -5.09 -6.57 14.64
CA PRO A 44 -6.55 -6.54 14.47
C PRO A 44 -7.05 -5.85 13.20
N ALA A 45 -6.36 -4.82 12.72
CA ALA A 45 -6.72 -4.17 11.46
C ALA A 45 -6.52 -5.10 10.25
N LEU A 46 -5.44 -5.89 10.24
CA LEU A 46 -5.17 -6.86 9.17
C LEU A 46 -6.08 -8.10 9.29
N GLU A 47 -6.44 -8.51 10.51
CA GLU A 47 -7.44 -9.56 10.74
C GLU A 47 -8.80 -9.18 10.14
N ASN A 48 -9.23 -7.93 10.29
CA ASN A 48 -10.47 -7.45 9.67
C ASN A 48 -10.38 -7.47 8.12
N VAL A 49 -9.25 -7.06 7.55
CA VAL A 49 -9.04 -7.09 6.09
C VAL A 49 -9.02 -8.53 5.57
N ARG A 50 -8.43 -9.45 6.34
CA ARG A 50 -8.36 -10.88 6.04
C ARG A 50 -9.73 -11.52 5.81
N GLU A 51 -10.80 -10.99 6.40
CA GLU A 51 -12.18 -11.47 6.13
C GLU A 51 -12.58 -11.39 4.65
N PHE A 52 -11.97 -10.46 3.90
CA PHE A 52 -12.26 -10.26 2.46
C PHE A 52 -11.19 -10.82 1.54
N VAL A 53 -9.92 -10.81 1.96
CA VAL A 53 -8.77 -11.18 1.11
C VAL A 53 -8.05 -12.46 1.54
N ALA A 54 -8.55 -13.14 2.59
CA ALA A 54 -8.04 -14.39 3.12
C ALA A 54 -6.51 -14.40 3.34
N ASP A 55 -5.83 -15.48 3.01
CA ASP A 55 -4.39 -15.69 3.16
C ASP A 55 -3.56 -15.11 2.00
N GLY A 56 -4.00 -13.98 1.43
CA GLY A 56 -3.15 -13.20 0.52
C GLY A 56 -1.88 -12.68 1.21
N LEU A 57 -0.85 -12.35 0.42
CA LEU A 57 0.47 -11.93 0.92
C LEU A 57 0.44 -10.85 2.02
N PHE A 58 -0.54 -9.95 1.96
CA PHE A 58 -0.68 -8.85 2.91
C PHE A 58 -1.31 -9.25 4.25
N THR A 59 -2.07 -10.33 4.31
CA THR A 59 -2.89 -10.75 5.48
C THR A 59 -2.59 -12.16 5.96
N ALA A 60 -1.74 -12.90 5.25
CA ALA A 60 -1.25 -14.21 5.69
C ALA A 60 -0.41 -14.12 6.96
N TYR A 61 -0.54 -15.12 7.83
CA TYR A 61 0.36 -15.32 8.96
C TYR A 61 1.70 -15.90 8.47
N ASN A 62 2.78 -15.71 9.25
CA ASN A 62 4.14 -16.05 8.82
C ASN A 62 4.35 -17.57 8.57
N ASP A 63 3.55 -18.42 9.22
CA ASP A 63 3.62 -19.87 9.14
C ASP A 63 2.63 -20.48 8.13
N GLU A 64 1.80 -19.66 7.48
CA GLU A 64 0.86 -20.14 6.47
C GLU A 64 1.60 -20.52 5.17
N PRO A 65 1.48 -21.78 4.69
CA PRO A 65 2.21 -22.24 3.50
C PRO A 65 1.92 -21.41 2.24
N ASN A 66 0.71 -20.84 2.14
CA ASN A 66 0.31 -20.02 1.01
C ASN A 66 1.08 -18.69 0.94
N TRP A 67 1.56 -18.15 2.07
CA TRP A 67 2.41 -16.97 2.04
C TRP A 67 3.72 -17.25 1.30
N ALA A 68 4.46 -18.30 1.70
CA ALA A 68 5.73 -18.67 1.08
C ALA A 68 5.55 -18.99 -0.40
N LYS A 69 4.52 -19.77 -0.73
CA LYS A 69 4.19 -20.12 -2.12
C LYS A 69 3.90 -18.89 -2.97
N ALA A 70 3.05 -17.97 -2.50
CA ALA A 70 2.72 -16.77 -3.24
C ALA A 70 3.93 -15.82 -3.34
N HIS A 71 4.74 -15.73 -2.29
CA HIS A 71 5.94 -14.91 -2.24
C HIS A 71 6.93 -15.35 -3.33
N ASP A 72 7.27 -16.64 -3.36
CA ASP A 72 8.23 -17.20 -4.31
C ASP A 72 7.75 -17.04 -5.76
N ILE A 73 6.45 -17.21 -6.01
CA ILE A 73 5.86 -17.06 -7.35
C ILE A 73 5.87 -15.60 -7.80
N LEU A 74 5.53 -14.66 -6.92
CA LEU A 74 5.30 -13.27 -7.29
C LEU A 74 6.55 -12.39 -7.24
N MET A 75 7.56 -12.74 -6.45
CA MET A 75 8.80 -11.95 -6.32
C MET A 75 9.44 -11.56 -7.68
N PRO A 76 9.54 -12.45 -8.68
CA PRO A 76 10.05 -12.07 -10.01
C PRO A 76 9.20 -11.00 -10.71
N ALA A 77 7.87 -11.02 -10.52
CA ALA A 77 6.96 -10.04 -11.10
C ALA A 77 7.16 -8.63 -10.52
N PHE A 78 7.72 -8.50 -9.31
CA PHE A 78 8.04 -7.21 -8.69
C PHE A 78 9.52 -6.78 -8.88
N SER A 79 10.29 -7.48 -9.71
CA SER A 79 11.68 -7.11 -10.00
C SER A 79 11.79 -5.84 -10.86
N LEU A 80 12.97 -5.18 -10.83
CA LEU A 80 13.28 -4.05 -11.71
C LEU A 80 13.10 -4.38 -13.20
N GLY A 81 13.38 -5.63 -13.60
CA GLY A 81 13.17 -6.09 -14.97
C GLY A 81 11.69 -6.02 -15.36
N SER A 82 10.81 -6.51 -14.50
CA SER A 82 9.35 -6.49 -14.71
C SER A 82 8.80 -5.06 -14.70
N MET A 83 9.34 -4.16 -13.88
CA MET A 83 8.93 -2.74 -13.88
C MET A 83 9.12 -2.08 -15.25
N ARG A 84 10.13 -2.46 -16.04
CA ARG A 84 10.30 -1.94 -17.41
C ARG A 84 9.17 -2.37 -18.34
N THR A 85 8.61 -3.55 -18.13
CA THR A 85 7.45 -4.05 -18.89
C THR A 85 6.17 -3.31 -18.52
N TYR A 86 6.01 -2.92 -17.25
CA TYR A 86 4.84 -2.18 -16.78
C TYR A 86 4.88 -0.68 -17.09
N HIS A 87 6.09 -0.12 -17.25
CA HIS A 87 6.30 1.31 -17.42
C HIS A 87 5.46 1.96 -18.54
N PRO A 88 5.31 1.38 -19.75
CA PRO A 88 4.43 1.96 -20.78
C PRO A 88 3.00 2.15 -20.29
N VAL A 89 2.42 1.15 -19.62
CA VAL A 89 1.07 1.21 -19.06
C VAL A 89 0.98 2.27 -17.96
N MET A 90 1.94 2.30 -17.04
CA MET A 90 2.00 3.32 -15.97
C MET A 90 2.03 4.74 -16.56
N ARG A 91 2.80 4.95 -17.63
CA ARG A 91 2.88 6.22 -18.34
C ARG A 91 1.54 6.59 -18.98
N ASP A 92 0.85 5.64 -19.61
CA ASP A 92 -0.44 5.88 -20.25
C ASP A 92 -1.49 6.31 -19.22
N VAL A 93 -1.54 5.65 -18.06
CA VAL A 93 -2.44 6.06 -16.95
C VAL A 93 -2.07 7.44 -16.40
N ALA A 94 -0.77 7.75 -16.26
CA ALA A 94 -0.33 9.08 -15.85
C ALA A 94 -0.78 10.17 -16.85
N HIS A 95 -0.74 9.89 -18.16
CA HIS A 95 -1.27 10.82 -19.15
C HIS A 95 -2.79 11.00 -19.06
N ARG A 96 -3.56 9.97 -18.67
CA ARG A 96 -5.01 10.10 -18.43
C ARG A 96 -5.29 11.08 -17.28
N LEU A 97 -4.55 10.97 -16.18
CA LEU A 97 -4.62 11.92 -15.07
C LEU A 97 -4.30 13.35 -15.53
N ILE A 98 -3.17 13.54 -16.23
CA ILE A 98 -2.75 14.86 -16.74
C ILE A 98 -3.84 15.45 -17.65
N GLY A 99 -4.37 14.65 -18.57
CA GLY A 99 -5.44 15.10 -19.45
C GLY A 99 -6.73 15.47 -18.70
N SER A 100 -7.04 14.82 -17.58
CA SER A 100 -8.14 15.22 -16.69
C SER A 100 -7.87 16.60 -16.08
N TRP A 101 -6.67 16.81 -15.56
CA TRP A 101 -6.27 18.08 -14.96
C TRP A 101 -6.19 19.22 -15.98
N ASP A 102 -5.77 18.96 -17.21
CA ASP A 102 -5.79 19.96 -18.29
C ASP A 102 -7.22 20.43 -18.58
N ARG A 103 -8.20 19.52 -18.60
CA ARG A 103 -9.62 19.88 -18.76
C ARG A 103 -10.13 20.69 -17.56
N ALA A 104 -9.77 20.29 -16.34
CA ALA A 104 -10.12 21.02 -15.13
C ALA A 104 -9.51 22.44 -15.13
N ALA A 105 -8.26 22.59 -15.56
CA ALA A 105 -7.59 23.88 -15.69
C ALA A 105 -8.27 24.80 -16.70
N VAL A 106 -8.63 24.28 -17.90
CA VAL A 106 -9.35 25.06 -18.93
C VAL A 106 -10.71 25.54 -18.42
N SER A 107 -11.39 24.72 -17.63
CA SER A 107 -12.69 25.06 -17.02
C SER A 107 -12.59 25.84 -15.70
N ALA A 108 -11.38 26.16 -15.23
CA ALA A 108 -11.11 26.76 -13.92
C ALA A 108 -11.74 26.00 -12.74
N THR A 109 -11.79 24.66 -12.85
CA THR A 109 -12.34 23.77 -11.82
C THR A 109 -11.22 23.25 -10.92
N PRO A 110 -11.35 23.34 -9.58
CA PRO A 110 -10.40 22.70 -8.66
C PRO A 110 -10.40 21.18 -8.81
N VAL A 111 -9.25 20.55 -8.59
CA VAL A 111 -9.09 19.09 -8.60
C VAL A 111 -8.93 18.57 -7.18
N ASP A 112 -9.48 17.38 -6.91
CA ASP A 112 -9.18 16.64 -5.68
C ASP A 112 -7.96 15.73 -5.94
N VAL A 113 -6.80 16.18 -5.48
CA VAL A 113 -5.54 15.48 -5.70
C VAL A 113 -5.53 14.09 -5.05
N ALA A 114 -6.14 13.92 -3.87
CA ALA A 114 -6.11 12.65 -3.18
C ALA A 114 -6.98 11.60 -3.89
N ASP A 115 -8.17 12.03 -4.32
CA ASP A 115 -9.09 11.18 -5.08
C ASP A 115 -8.51 10.81 -6.46
N ASP A 116 -7.95 11.79 -7.18
CA ASP A 116 -7.34 11.55 -8.48
C ASP A 116 -6.11 10.64 -8.41
N MET A 117 -5.28 10.74 -7.36
CA MET A 117 -4.17 9.81 -7.16
C MET A 117 -4.66 8.40 -6.81
N THR A 118 -5.79 8.29 -6.12
CA THR A 118 -6.44 6.99 -5.85
C THR A 118 -6.94 6.35 -7.15
N ARG A 119 -7.62 7.12 -8.01
CA ARG A 119 -8.03 6.67 -9.36
C ARG A 119 -6.85 6.24 -10.21
N MET A 120 -5.79 7.04 -10.25
CA MET A 120 -4.56 6.74 -11.00
C MET A 120 -3.91 5.43 -10.53
N THR A 121 -3.76 5.25 -9.22
CA THR A 121 -3.13 4.05 -8.67
C THR A 121 -3.99 2.80 -8.88
N LEU A 122 -5.31 2.90 -8.78
CA LEU A 122 -6.25 1.80 -9.07
C LEU A 122 -6.18 1.35 -10.54
N ASP A 123 -6.26 2.29 -11.49
CA ASP A 123 -6.12 1.99 -12.93
C ASP A 123 -4.75 1.38 -13.23
N THR A 124 -3.69 1.93 -12.63
CA THR A 124 -2.33 1.42 -12.81
C THR A 124 -2.23 -0.04 -12.37
N ILE A 125 -2.66 -0.35 -11.13
CA ILE A 125 -2.62 -1.72 -10.59
C ILE A 125 -3.49 -2.66 -11.44
N GLY A 126 -4.71 -2.23 -11.79
CA GLY A 126 -5.64 -2.99 -12.62
C GLY A 126 -5.04 -3.39 -13.97
N LEU A 127 -4.48 -2.41 -14.68
CA LEU A 127 -3.91 -2.62 -16.00
C LEU A 127 -2.60 -3.39 -15.97
N THR A 128 -1.66 -3.02 -15.08
CA THR A 128 -0.34 -3.69 -15.04
C THR A 128 -0.41 -5.08 -14.44
N GLY A 129 -1.27 -5.28 -13.45
CA GLY A 129 -1.39 -6.54 -12.73
C GLY A 129 -2.31 -7.55 -13.42
N PHE A 130 -3.41 -7.07 -13.99
CA PHE A 130 -4.51 -7.95 -14.43
C PHE A 130 -5.02 -7.65 -15.85
N GLY A 131 -4.46 -6.64 -16.53
CA GLY A 131 -4.96 -6.20 -17.85
C GLY A 131 -6.37 -5.62 -17.79
N PHE A 132 -6.83 -5.19 -16.61
CA PHE A 132 -8.18 -4.71 -16.38
C PHE A 132 -8.20 -3.17 -16.30
N ASP A 133 -8.96 -2.54 -17.20
CA ASP A 133 -9.15 -1.09 -17.22
C ASP A 133 -10.43 -0.71 -16.46
N PHE A 134 -10.28 0.01 -15.34
CA PHE A 134 -11.45 0.54 -14.63
C PHE A 134 -12.04 1.79 -15.30
N GLY A 135 -11.26 2.48 -16.15
CA GLY A 135 -11.67 3.71 -16.82
C GLY A 135 -11.94 4.85 -15.83
N SER A 136 -11.13 4.96 -14.76
CA SER A 136 -11.44 5.82 -13.62
C SER A 136 -11.46 7.31 -13.94
N PHE A 137 -10.87 7.74 -15.06
CA PHE A 137 -10.88 9.13 -15.54
C PHE A 137 -11.82 9.39 -16.74
N GLU A 138 -12.54 8.36 -17.19
CA GLU A 138 -13.49 8.43 -18.31
C GLU A 138 -14.94 8.37 -17.83
N ARG A 139 -15.16 7.94 -16.59
CA ARG A 139 -16.47 7.85 -15.95
C ARG A 139 -16.58 8.97 -14.93
N ASP A 140 -17.55 9.87 -15.13
CA ASP A 140 -17.98 10.74 -14.04
C ASP A 140 -18.56 9.85 -12.94
N GLY A 141 -18.03 9.99 -11.71
CA GLY A 141 -18.50 9.21 -10.57
C GLY A 141 -20.01 9.35 -10.42
N THR A 142 -20.72 8.22 -10.41
CA THR A 142 -22.13 8.15 -10.00
C THR A 142 -22.30 8.52 -8.54
#